data_AF-A0A7X6TIC1-F1
#
_entry.id   AF-A0A7X6TIC1-F1
#
_cell.length_a   1.000
_cell.length_b   1.000
_cell.length_c   1.000
_cell.angle_alpha   90.00
_cell.angle_beta   90.00
_cell.angle_gamma   90.00
#
_symmetry.space_group_name_H-M   'P 1'
#
loop_
_entity.id
_entity.type
_entity.pdbx_description
1 polymer ?
#
loop_
_entity_poly.entity_id
_entity_poly.type
_entity_poly.pdbx_seq_one_letter_code
_entity_poly.pdbx_strand_id
1 'polypeptide(L)'
;MSEGEFLITQKEAADFLQVSTKSISRYRKRGLPHQLILNPVTGKQEVRFRRADLERWHDGRQLLATYGRDGEEAARPGPQPGGRAGAGASTVPRADDQGFLNELLAVYREEIEILRDQVEDMREQLARRDRQIDDLMRLMVGLQLEYKPLPADPGEATGHGEQGTASAAAQPHTGPLTGVYEAPIVIELPSTPAAPSGPPRKRFSREQLTASVLELRRRGKSYEEIARGLNRLGAATLSGQPKWSVAEVQALLPPLVAGDGPPPGGEPL
;
A
#
# COMPACT_ATOMS: atom_id res chain seq x y z
N MET A 1 11.36 25.45 35.35
CA MET A 1 10.63 25.67 34.09
C MET A 1 11.63 25.50 32.96
N SER A 2 11.75 24.29 32.42
CA SER A 2 12.67 24.02 31.31
C SER A 2 11.87 24.19 30.02
N GLU A 3 12.00 25.36 29.41
CA GLU A 3 11.51 25.62 28.07
C GLU A 3 12.12 24.57 27.14
N GLY A 4 11.34 23.54 26.79
CA GLY A 4 11.81 22.46 25.93
C GLY A 4 12.17 23.01 24.56
N GLU A 5 13.45 23.20 24.30
CA GLU A 5 13.92 23.94 23.14
C GLU A 5 13.65 23.14 21.85
N PHE A 6 12.95 23.77 20.90
CA PHE A 6 12.81 23.28 19.54
C PHE A 6 14.07 23.69 18.75
N LEU A 7 15.19 23.00 18.97
CA LEU A 7 16.46 23.30 18.30
C LEU A 7 16.68 22.48 17.03
N ILE A 8 16.15 21.27 16.99
CA ILE A 8 16.53 20.27 15.98
C ILE A 8 15.87 20.62 14.65
N THR A 9 16.67 20.80 13.62
CA THR A 9 16.19 21.07 12.26
C THR A 9 15.53 19.83 11.64
N GLN A 10 14.75 20.02 10.58
CA GLN A 10 14.18 18.88 9.83
C GLN A 10 15.22 17.91 9.27
N LYS A 11 16.41 18.40 8.90
CA LYS A 11 17.50 17.57 8.40
C LYS A 11 18.08 16.72 9.53
N GLU A 12 18.41 17.34 10.65
CA GLU A 12 18.94 16.62 11.82
C GLU A 12 17.93 15.62 12.40
N ALA A 13 16.63 15.95 12.37
CA ALA A 13 15.58 15.02 12.79
C ALA A 13 15.48 13.80 11.87
N ALA A 14 15.70 13.98 10.56
CA ALA A 14 15.77 12.90 9.59
C ALA A 14 16.96 11.99 9.87
N ASP A 15 18.13 12.58 10.12
CA ASP A 15 19.35 11.84 10.44
C ASP A 15 19.21 11.08 11.78
N PHE A 16 18.65 11.72 12.81
CA PHE A 16 18.40 11.13 14.13
C PHE A 16 17.47 9.91 14.05
N LEU A 17 16.38 10.02 13.29
CA LEU A 17 15.41 8.95 13.11
C LEU A 17 15.79 7.95 12.02
N GLN A 18 16.96 8.11 11.38
CA GLN A 18 17.47 7.33 10.25
C GLN A 18 16.44 7.17 9.12
N VAL A 19 15.79 8.27 8.75
CA VAL A 19 14.80 8.31 7.67
C VAL A 19 15.01 9.49 6.74
N SER A 20 14.38 9.48 5.57
CA SER A 20 14.42 10.63 4.67
C SER A 20 13.68 11.85 5.23
N THR A 21 14.10 13.05 4.82
CA THR A 21 13.41 14.32 5.15
C THR A 21 11.94 14.34 4.69
N LYS A 22 11.62 13.62 3.62
CA LYS A 22 10.24 13.39 3.14
C LYS A 22 9.41 12.58 4.15
N SER A 23 10.02 11.63 4.84
CA SER A 23 9.37 10.84 5.89
C SER A 23 9.07 11.69 7.12
N ILE A 24 9.99 12.57 7.52
CA ILE A 24 9.75 13.57 8.57
C ILE A 24 8.55 14.47 8.24
N SER A 25 8.44 14.94 6.99
CA SER A 25 7.27 15.70 6.54
C SER A 25 5.97 14.90 6.66
N ARG A 26 5.99 13.58 6.45
CA ARG A 26 4.83 12.71 6.67
C ARG A 26 4.52 12.52 8.15
N TYR A 27 5.54 12.35 9.00
CA TYR A 27 5.35 12.22 10.44
C TYR A 27 4.70 13.46 11.06
N ARG A 28 5.08 14.67 10.60
CA ARG A 28 4.38 15.90 10.99
C ARG A 28 2.89 15.87 10.67
N LYS A 29 2.52 15.39 9.48
CA LYS A 29 1.11 15.22 9.09
C LYS A 29 0.39 14.15 9.92
N ARG A 30 1.14 13.24 10.56
CA ARG A 30 0.63 12.17 11.41
C ARG A 30 0.73 12.49 12.91
N GLY A 31 1.07 13.72 13.28
CA GLY A 31 1.05 14.17 14.67
C GLY A 31 2.41 14.25 15.37
N LEU A 32 3.54 14.16 14.65
CA LEU A 32 4.85 14.45 15.26
C LEU A 32 4.89 15.93 15.69
N PRO A 33 5.11 16.22 17.00
CA PRO A 33 5.16 17.58 17.50
C PRO A 33 6.27 18.40 16.84
N HIS A 34 5.94 19.61 16.39
CA HIS A 34 6.87 20.50 15.72
C HIS A 34 6.48 21.96 15.92
N GLN A 35 7.45 22.86 15.78
CA GLN A 35 7.22 24.31 15.78
C GLN A 35 7.80 24.94 14.51
N LEU A 36 7.11 25.95 13.99
CA LEU A 36 7.64 26.80 12.92
C LEU A 36 8.34 27.98 13.58
N ILE A 37 9.66 28.06 13.38
CA ILE A 37 10.49 29.14 13.91
C ILE A 37 11.08 29.90 12.73
N LEU A 38 10.98 31.23 12.78
CA LEU A 38 11.61 32.09 11.77
C LEU A 38 13.13 32.07 11.99
N ASN A 39 13.89 31.59 11.02
CA ASN A 39 15.34 31.63 11.10
C ASN A 39 15.81 33.08 10.89
N PRO A 40 16.54 33.68 11.86
CA PRO A 40 16.98 35.07 11.77
C PRO A 40 18.01 35.30 10.66
N VAL A 41 18.75 34.27 10.25
CA VAL A 41 19.79 34.37 9.22
C VAL A 41 19.20 34.27 7.81
N THR A 42 18.24 33.37 7.61
CA THR A 42 17.67 33.11 6.28
C THR A 42 16.36 33.85 6.01
N GLY A 43 15.71 34.38 7.05
CA GLY A 43 14.39 35.00 6.98
C GLY A 43 13.26 34.03 6.61
N LYS A 44 13.54 32.72 6.56
CA LYS A 44 12.57 31.68 6.19
C LYS A 44 12.03 31.00 7.44
N GLN A 45 10.75 30.60 7.38
CA GLN A 45 10.18 29.74 8.41
C GLN A 45 10.79 28.34 8.29
N GLU A 46 11.42 27.90 9.36
CA GLU A 46 12.00 26.57 9.47
C GLU A 46 11.23 25.74 10.48
N VAL A 47 11.14 24.45 10.17
CA VAL A 47 10.49 23.48 11.03
C VAL A 47 11.52 22.98 12.03
N ARG A 48 11.18 23.09 13.31
CA ARG A 48 12.03 22.69 14.42
C ARG A 48 11.34 21.66 15.30
N PHE A 49 12.12 20.76 15.86
CA PHE A 49 11.68 19.62 16.67
C PHE A 49 12.37 19.65 18.03
N ARG A 50 11.68 19.10 19.03
CA ARG A 50 12.27 18.79 20.35
C ARG A 50 12.89 17.41 20.31
N ARG A 51 14.05 17.25 20.97
CA ARG A 51 14.73 15.96 21.09
C ARG A 51 13.84 14.90 21.73
N ALA A 52 13.23 15.21 22.87
CA ALA A 52 12.36 14.29 23.60
C ALA A 52 11.16 13.80 22.77
N ASP A 53 10.66 14.62 21.84
CA ASP A 53 9.55 14.24 20.98
C ASP A 53 10.01 13.31 19.85
N LEU A 54 11.23 13.51 19.34
CA LEU A 54 11.85 12.59 18.39
C LEU A 54 12.18 11.24 19.04
N GLU A 55 12.69 11.24 20.27
CA GLU A 55 12.94 10.00 21.04
C GLU A 55 11.64 9.23 21.26
N ARG A 56 10.60 9.87 21.80
CA ARG A 56 9.28 9.23 21.96
C ARG A 56 8.70 8.70 20.65
N TRP A 57 8.89 9.45 19.56
CA TRP A 57 8.45 8.99 18.23
C TRP A 57 9.29 7.81 17.74
N HIS A 58 10.59 7.81 18.03
CA HIS A 58 11.46 6.70 17.70
C HIS A 58 11.05 5.44 18.45
N ASP A 59 10.84 5.54 19.76
CA ASP A 59 10.41 4.45 20.62
C ASP A 59 9.05 3.92 20.17
N GLY A 60 8.10 4.80 19.88
CA GLY A 60 6.80 4.41 19.32
C GLY A 60 6.93 3.65 18.00
N ARG A 61 7.85 4.05 17.11
CA ARG A 61 8.13 3.30 15.87
C ARG A 61 8.84 1.98 16.13
N GLN A 62 9.77 1.93 17.08
CA GLN A 62 10.43 0.69 17.46
C GLN A 62 9.41 -0.30 18.03
N LEU A 63 8.54 0.15 18.93
CA LEU A 63 7.44 -0.65 19.47
C LEU A 63 6.49 -1.14 18.37
N LEU A 64 6.15 -0.31 17.40
CA LEU A 64 5.35 -0.76 16.24
C LEU A 64 6.14 -1.70 15.32
N ALA A 65 7.46 -1.60 15.25
CA ALA A 65 8.29 -2.50 14.46
C ALA A 65 8.50 -3.86 15.15
N THR A 66 8.61 -3.87 16.49
CA THR A 66 8.71 -5.10 17.28
C THR A 66 7.33 -5.72 17.43
N TYR A 67 6.35 -4.99 17.99
CA TYR A 67 5.04 -5.54 18.33
C TYR A 67 4.00 -5.44 17.21
N GLY A 68 4.15 -4.52 16.26
CA GLY A 68 3.35 -4.58 15.03
C GLY A 68 3.74 -5.76 14.15
N ARG A 69 4.95 -6.31 14.35
CA ARG A 69 5.38 -7.60 13.80
C ARG A 69 5.01 -8.77 14.71
N ASP A 70 5.00 -8.60 16.03
CA ASP A 70 4.44 -9.61 16.94
C ASP A 70 2.91 -9.70 16.89
N GLY A 71 2.20 -8.76 16.26
CA GLY A 71 0.81 -9.03 15.83
C GLY A 71 0.71 -10.17 14.81
N GLU A 72 1.79 -10.41 14.05
CA GLU A 72 1.99 -11.56 13.17
C GLU A 72 2.66 -12.76 13.89
N GLU A 73 3.44 -12.54 14.96
CA GLU A 73 4.25 -13.60 15.61
C GLU A 73 3.75 -14.08 17.00
N ALA A 74 2.89 -13.30 17.69
CA ALA A 74 2.22 -13.69 18.95
C ALA A 74 1.06 -14.67 18.73
N ALA A 75 0.88 -15.17 17.51
CA ALA A 75 0.12 -16.38 17.19
C ALA A 75 0.88 -17.68 17.56
N ARG A 76 1.94 -17.62 18.39
CA ARG A 76 2.58 -18.78 18.99
C ARG A 76 2.32 -18.84 20.50
N PRO A 77 1.63 -19.88 21.00
CA PRO A 77 1.36 -20.02 22.42
C PRO A 77 2.61 -20.56 23.12
N GLY A 78 3.30 -19.69 23.84
CA GLY A 78 4.34 -20.06 24.81
C GLY A 78 3.96 -19.54 26.20
N PRO A 79 4.19 -20.31 27.28
CA PRO A 79 3.67 -19.98 28.61
C PRO A 79 4.48 -18.85 29.25
N GLN A 80 3.83 -17.71 29.55
CA GLN A 80 4.41 -16.69 30.43
C GLN A 80 4.24 -17.09 31.90
N PRO A 81 5.32 -17.11 32.71
CA PRO A 81 5.21 -17.17 34.16
C PRO A 81 5.13 -15.76 34.76
N GLY A 82 4.11 -15.55 35.60
CA GLY A 82 4.23 -14.88 36.90
C GLY A 82 4.79 -13.45 36.97
N GLY A 83 3.89 -12.47 36.98
CA GLY A 83 3.64 -11.61 38.14
C GLY A 83 4.67 -10.52 38.54
N ARG A 84 4.18 -9.28 38.64
CA ARG A 84 4.29 -8.52 39.90
C ARG A 84 3.26 -7.40 39.99
N ALA A 85 2.57 -7.40 41.13
CA ALA A 85 1.61 -6.40 41.58
C ALA A 85 2.29 -5.15 42.18
N GLY A 86 1.54 -4.05 42.19
CA GLY A 86 1.78 -2.82 42.95
C GLY A 86 1.37 -1.60 42.11
N ALA A 87 0.61 -0.60 42.56
CA ALA A 87 -0.03 -0.33 43.84
C ALA A 87 -1.09 0.78 43.63
N GLY A 88 -2.20 0.68 44.36
CA GLY A 88 -3.00 1.79 44.91
C GLY A 88 -3.36 3.02 44.06
N ALA A 89 -4.60 3.03 43.57
CA ALA A 89 -5.50 4.19 43.72
C ALA A 89 -6.96 3.69 43.66
N SER A 90 -7.59 3.48 44.81
CA SER A 90 -9.03 3.24 44.89
C SER A 90 -9.77 4.55 44.64
N THR A 91 -10.09 4.81 43.38
CA THR A 91 -11.20 5.68 42.99
C THR A 91 -12.40 4.77 42.76
N VAL A 92 -13.45 4.94 43.56
CA VAL A 92 -14.74 4.26 43.34
C VAL A 92 -15.17 4.54 41.89
N PRO A 93 -15.35 3.51 41.03
CA PRO A 93 -15.74 3.74 39.65
C PRO A 93 -17.16 4.30 39.66
N ARG A 94 -17.37 5.40 38.94
CA ARG A 94 -18.71 5.91 38.68
C ARG A 94 -19.49 4.81 37.96
N ALA A 95 -20.78 4.63 38.26
CA ALA A 95 -21.61 3.63 37.59
C ALA A 95 -21.60 3.77 36.05
N ASP A 96 -21.34 4.98 35.56
CA ASP A 96 -21.20 5.31 34.13
C ASP A 96 -19.91 4.72 33.49
N ASP A 97 -18.82 4.57 34.25
CA ASP A 97 -17.55 4.01 33.77
C ASP A 97 -17.67 2.50 33.50
N GLN A 98 -18.52 1.80 34.24
CA GLN A 98 -18.80 0.37 34.01
C GLN A 98 -19.61 0.16 32.72
N GLY A 99 -20.50 1.08 32.37
CA GLY A 99 -21.24 1.05 31.10
C GLY A 99 -20.32 1.22 29.89
N PHE A 100 -19.46 2.24 29.94
CA PHE A 100 -18.47 2.49 28.89
C PHE A 100 -17.48 1.33 28.73
N LEU A 101 -17.01 0.74 29.83
CA LEU A 101 -16.06 -0.37 29.78
C LEU A 101 -16.70 -1.65 29.20
N ASN A 102 -17.97 -1.90 29.51
CA ASN A 102 -18.73 -3.00 28.93
C ASN A 102 -19.01 -2.79 27.43
N GLU A 103 -19.33 -1.56 27.02
CA GLU A 103 -19.52 -1.20 25.61
C GLU A 103 -18.21 -1.38 24.83
N LEU A 104 -17.09 -0.90 25.38
CA LEU A 104 -15.77 -1.07 24.78
C LEU A 104 -15.39 -2.55 24.66
N LEU A 105 -15.66 -3.36 25.68
CA LEU A 105 -15.45 -4.81 25.64
C LEU A 105 -16.36 -5.50 24.61
N ALA A 106 -17.58 -5.02 24.40
CA ALA A 106 -18.49 -5.55 23.38
C ALA A 106 -17.96 -5.26 21.97
N VAL A 107 -17.52 -4.02 21.71
CA VAL A 107 -16.91 -3.63 20.43
C VAL A 107 -15.68 -4.47 20.13
N TYR A 108 -14.79 -4.67 21.11
CA TYR A 108 -13.61 -5.51 20.90
C TYR A 108 -13.94 -6.98 20.69
N ARG A 109 -15.02 -7.51 21.31
CA ARG A 109 -15.46 -8.88 21.05
C ARG A 109 -15.98 -9.05 19.63
N GLU A 110 -16.77 -8.09 19.15
CA GLU A 110 -17.27 -8.07 17.77
C GLU A 110 -16.10 -7.97 16.78
N GLU A 111 -15.11 -7.11 17.06
CA GLU A 111 -13.91 -7.00 16.23
C GLU A 111 -13.11 -8.32 16.20
N ILE A 112 -12.98 -9.00 17.34
CA ILE A 112 -12.35 -10.33 17.41
C ILE A 112 -13.12 -11.35 16.57
N GLU A 113 -14.44 -11.32 16.56
CA GLU A 113 -15.28 -12.23 15.78
C GLU A 113 -15.12 -11.98 14.28
N ILE A 114 -15.16 -10.72 13.85
CA ILE A 114 -14.91 -10.33 12.45
C ILE A 114 -13.51 -10.77 12.00
N LEU A 115 -12.49 -10.57 12.85
CA LEU A 115 -11.13 -11.00 12.53
C LEU A 115 -11.00 -12.52 12.42
N ARG A 116 -11.74 -13.28 13.23
CA ARG A 116 -11.79 -14.75 13.13
C ARG A 116 -12.40 -15.19 11.82
N ASP A 117 -13.53 -14.59 11.42
CA ASP A 117 -14.18 -14.89 10.15
C ASP A 117 -13.28 -14.59 8.95
N GLN A 118 -12.55 -13.48 9.00
CA GLN A 118 -11.57 -13.12 7.96
C GLN A 118 -10.43 -14.14 7.86
N VAL A 119 -9.92 -14.63 9.00
CA VAL A 119 -8.88 -15.66 9.01
C VAL A 119 -9.41 -16.98 8.46
N GLU A 120 -10.65 -17.35 8.77
CA GLU A 120 -11.27 -18.57 8.25
C GLU A 120 -11.47 -18.48 6.72
N ASP A 121 -11.94 -17.35 6.20
CA ASP A 121 -12.06 -17.10 4.76
C ASP A 121 -10.70 -17.17 4.06
N MET A 122 -9.67 -16.54 4.64
CA MET A 122 -8.31 -16.60 4.09
C MET A 122 -7.74 -18.02 4.08
N ARG A 123 -8.01 -18.84 5.11
CA ARG A 123 -7.62 -20.25 5.15
C ARG A 123 -8.32 -21.05 4.06
N GLU A 124 -9.61 -20.80 3.83
CA GLU A 124 -10.35 -21.47 2.78
C GLU A 124 -9.81 -21.10 1.39
N GLN A 125 -9.49 -19.82 1.17
CA GLN A 125 -8.87 -19.37 -0.07
C GLN A 125 -7.50 -20.01 -0.33
N LEU A 126 -6.66 -20.16 0.71
CA LEU A 126 -5.39 -20.88 0.62
C LEU A 126 -5.61 -22.35 0.25
N ALA A 127 -6.53 -23.04 0.94
CA ALA A 127 -6.83 -24.45 0.63
C ALA A 127 -7.34 -24.62 -0.81
N ARG A 128 -8.10 -23.67 -1.36
CA ARG A 128 -8.52 -23.67 -2.77
C ARG A 128 -7.33 -23.47 -3.70
N ARG A 129 -6.41 -22.56 -3.38
CA ARG A 129 -5.20 -22.29 -4.16
C ARG A 129 -4.24 -23.48 -4.16
N ASP A 130 -4.06 -24.14 -3.02
CA ASP A 130 -3.23 -25.34 -2.91
C ASP A 130 -3.75 -26.47 -3.78
N ARG A 131 -5.07 -26.73 -3.78
CA ARG A 131 -5.68 -27.71 -4.71
C ARG A 131 -5.45 -27.35 -6.17
N GLN A 132 -5.53 -26.06 -6.53
CA GLN A 132 -5.23 -25.61 -7.90
C GLN A 132 -3.76 -25.86 -8.27
N ILE A 133 -2.85 -25.66 -7.32
CA ILE A 133 -1.42 -25.95 -7.51
C ILE A 133 -1.22 -27.46 -7.69
N ASP A 134 -1.85 -28.29 -6.86
CA ASP A 134 -1.80 -29.75 -6.98
C ASP A 134 -2.33 -30.25 -8.32
N ASP A 135 -3.46 -29.71 -8.79
CA ASP A 135 -4.05 -30.03 -10.10
C ASP A 135 -3.11 -29.63 -11.24
N LEU A 136 -2.50 -28.45 -11.17
CA LEU A 136 -1.54 -27.98 -12.17
C LEU A 136 -0.26 -28.82 -12.15
N MET A 137 0.29 -29.13 -10.98
CA MET A 137 1.45 -30.00 -10.84
C MET A 137 1.16 -31.38 -11.42
N ARG A 138 -0.02 -31.94 -11.14
CA ARG A 138 -0.47 -33.23 -11.69
C ARG A 138 -0.56 -33.18 -13.22
N LEU A 139 -1.10 -32.11 -13.79
CA LEU A 139 -1.19 -31.91 -15.23
C LEU A 139 0.21 -31.78 -15.86
N MET A 140 1.09 -30.97 -15.26
CA MET A 140 2.46 -30.80 -15.73
C MET A 140 3.26 -32.10 -15.66
N VAL A 141 3.13 -32.88 -14.60
CA VAL A 141 3.78 -34.20 -14.48
C VAL A 141 3.23 -35.17 -15.53
N GLY A 142 1.92 -35.16 -15.79
CA GLY A 142 1.31 -35.95 -16.86
C GLY A 142 1.89 -35.60 -18.24
N LEU A 143 1.98 -34.31 -18.56
CA LEU A 143 2.58 -33.81 -19.80
C LEU A 143 4.08 -34.15 -19.92
N GLN A 144 4.82 -34.11 -18.82
CA GLN A 144 6.24 -34.48 -18.80
C GLN A 144 6.47 -35.98 -18.99
N LEU A 145 5.54 -36.83 -18.54
CA LEU A 145 5.59 -38.28 -18.77
C LEU A 145 5.24 -38.67 -20.21
N GLU A 146 4.40 -37.88 -20.89
CA GLU A 146 4.08 -38.07 -22.31
C GLU A 146 5.18 -37.58 -23.25
N TYR A 147 6.04 -36.65 -22.79
CA TYR A 147 7.18 -36.18 -23.55
C TYR A 147 8.34 -37.18 -23.47
N LYS A 148 8.30 -38.21 -24.32
CA LYS A 148 9.46 -39.09 -24.57
C LYS A 148 10.41 -38.37 -25.52
N PRO A 149 11.56 -37.83 -25.06
CA PRO A 149 12.52 -37.24 -25.97
C PRO A 149 13.02 -38.33 -26.93
N LEU A 150 12.87 -38.09 -28.24
CA LEU A 150 13.51 -38.94 -29.24
C LEU A 150 15.02 -38.94 -28.96
N PRO A 151 15.67 -40.12 -28.88
CA PRO A 151 17.12 -40.16 -28.78
C PRO A 151 17.71 -39.49 -30.01
N ALA A 152 18.59 -38.51 -29.79
CA ALA A 152 19.40 -37.92 -30.84
C ALA A 152 20.25 -39.04 -31.48
N ASP A 153 20.13 -39.18 -32.81
CA ASP A 153 20.94 -40.11 -33.60
C ASP A 153 22.44 -39.86 -33.37
N PRO A 154 23.22 -40.90 -33.01
CA PRO A 154 24.68 -40.81 -32.98
C PRO A 154 25.21 -41.13 -34.38
N GLY A 155 25.39 -40.12 -35.23
CA GLY A 155 25.91 -40.33 -36.57
C GLY A 155 26.29 -39.06 -37.28
N GLU A 156 27.46 -38.50 -36.94
CA GLU A 156 28.53 -38.23 -37.91
C GLU A 156 29.76 -37.66 -37.20
N ALA A 157 30.71 -38.56 -36.95
CA ALA A 157 32.09 -38.22 -36.66
C ALA A 157 32.85 -38.02 -37.97
N THR A 158 33.47 -36.86 -38.16
CA THR A 158 34.67 -36.66 -39.00
C THR A 158 35.30 -35.35 -38.46
N GLY A 159 36.52 -35.24 -37.93
CA GLY A 159 37.75 -36.02 -38.02
C GLY A 159 38.90 -35.04 -38.35
N HIS A 160 39.95 -35.02 -37.51
CA HIS A 160 41.26 -34.33 -37.65
C HIS A 160 41.35 -32.86 -37.18
N GLY A 161 42.37 -32.41 -36.44
CA GLY A 161 43.62 -33.05 -35.99
C GLY A 161 44.39 -32.13 -35.02
N GLU A 162 45.24 -32.74 -34.20
CA GLU A 162 46.14 -32.12 -33.22
C GLU A 162 47.34 -31.40 -33.85
N GLN A 163 47.84 -30.36 -33.17
CA GLN A 163 49.21 -29.78 -33.09
C GLN A 163 49.05 -28.27 -32.80
N GLY A 164 49.74 -27.57 -31.91
CA GLY A 164 50.92 -27.79 -31.07
C GLY A 164 51.51 -26.39 -30.78
N THR A 165 51.60 -26.02 -29.49
CA THR A 165 52.53 -25.05 -28.84
C THR A 165 52.96 -23.73 -29.53
N ALA A 166 52.70 -22.57 -28.90
CA ALA A 166 53.74 -21.63 -28.40
C ALA A 166 53.15 -20.31 -27.79
N SER A 167 53.48 -20.08 -26.51
CA SER A 167 53.98 -18.83 -25.89
C SER A 167 53.30 -17.47 -26.13
N ALA A 168 52.77 -16.84 -25.05
CA ALA A 168 53.37 -15.62 -24.45
C ALA A 168 52.43 -14.90 -23.44
N ALA A 169 53.03 -14.51 -22.31
CA ALA A 169 52.77 -13.32 -21.48
C ALA A 169 51.48 -13.20 -20.62
N ALA A 170 51.62 -13.64 -19.37
CA ALA A 170 51.53 -12.82 -18.14
C ALA A 170 50.43 -11.74 -17.97
N GLN A 171 49.40 -12.12 -17.19
CA GLN A 171 49.03 -11.55 -15.88
C GLN A 171 48.44 -10.10 -15.72
N PRO A 172 47.72 -9.85 -14.60
CA PRO A 172 46.50 -9.03 -14.50
C PRO A 172 46.76 -7.63 -13.93
N HIS A 173 45.78 -6.73 -14.04
CA HIS A 173 45.83 -5.42 -13.38
C HIS A 173 44.46 -4.98 -12.83
N THR A 174 44.54 -4.52 -11.59
CA THR A 174 43.55 -4.01 -10.65
C THR A 174 43.39 -2.48 -10.75
N GLY A 175 42.16 -1.98 -10.92
CA GLY A 175 41.64 -0.62 -10.57
C GLY A 175 42.36 0.64 -11.10
N PRO A 176 41.98 1.89 -10.71
CA PRO A 176 40.66 2.46 -10.37
C PRO A 176 40.38 3.88 -10.98
N LEU A 177 39.14 4.38 -10.82
CA LEU A 177 38.69 5.79 -10.60
C LEU A 177 38.77 6.93 -11.67
N THR A 178 37.70 7.77 -11.63
CA THR A 178 37.58 9.26 -11.79
C THR A 178 37.17 9.97 -13.11
N GLY A 179 36.21 10.92 -12.96
CA GLY A 179 36.04 12.20 -13.72
C GLY A 179 35.02 12.19 -14.87
N VAL A 180 33.76 12.67 -14.79
CA VAL A 180 33.15 14.03 -14.58
C VAL A 180 33.15 14.96 -15.84
N TYR A 181 32.00 15.63 -16.06
CA TYR A 181 31.53 16.66 -17.03
C TYR A 181 30.67 16.15 -18.22
N GLU A 182 29.33 16.36 -18.29
CA GLU A 182 28.48 17.58 -18.48
C GLU A 182 28.59 18.12 -19.95
N ALA A 183 27.54 18.22 -20.79
CA ALA A 183 26.38 19.12 -20.71
C ALA A 183 25.29 18.79 -21.80
N PRO A 184 24.33 19.68 -22.19
CA PRO A 184 22.89 19.49 -21.99
C PRO A 184 22.07 19.26 -23.28
N ILE A 185 20.95 18.53 -23.19
CA ILE A 185 19.94 18.51 -24.26
C ILE A 185 18.84 19.52 -23.92
N VAL A 186 18.86 20.65 -24.64
CA VAL A 186 17.76 21.60 -24.75
C VAL A 186 16.66 20.92 -25.57
N ILE A 187 15.53 20.60 -24.97
CA ILE A 187 14.32 20.23 -25.70
C ILE A 187 13.41 21.45 -25.72
N GLU A 188 13.27 22.03 -26.91
CA GLU A 188 12.33 23.09 -27.23
C GLU A 188 10.89 22.68 -26.94
N LEU A 189 10.18 23.66 -26.40
CA LEU A 189 8.78 23.63 -26.01
C LEU A 189 7.88 23.84 -27.23
N PRO A 190 6.90 22.97 -27.52
CA PRO A 190 5.68 23.42 -28.18
C PRO A 190 4.65 23.82 -27.11
N SER A 191 4.46 25.13 -27.01
CA SER A 191 3.40 25.79 -26.24
C SER A 191 2.04 25.15 -26.49
N THR A 192 1.46 24.56 -25.44
CA THR A 192 0.08 24.07 -25.43
C THR A 192 -0.75 25.02 -24.55
N PRO A 193 -1.94 25.45 -24.99
CA PRO A 193 -2.73 26.47 -24.32
C PRO A 193 -3.21 26.03 -22.92
N ALA A 194 -3.26 27.02 -22.03
CA ALA A 194 -3.59 26.93 -20.63
C ALA A 194 -4.78 26.01 -20.30
N ALA A 195 -4.53 25.00 -19.47
CA ALA A 195 -5.54 24.22 -18.79
C ALA A 195 -5.52 24.54 -17.27
N PRO A 196 -6.68 24.62 -16.61
CA PRO A 196 -6.81 25.16 -15.25
C PRO A 196 -6.09 24.30 -14.19
N SER A 197 -5.34 24.99 -13.33
CA SER A 197 -4.57 24.47 -12.20
C SER A 197 -5.46 23.89 -11.09
N GLY A 198 -5.94 22.67 -11.30
CA GLY A 198 -6.58 21.86 -10.26
C GLY A 198 -5.57 20.98 -9.48
N PRO A 199 -5.92 20.53 -8.26
CA PRO A 199 -5.12 19.56 -7.50
C PRO A 199 -4.90 18.27 -8.32
N PRO A 200 -3.84 17.48 -8.05
CA PRO A 200 -3.52 16.27 -8.81
C PRO A 200 -4.68 15.27 -8.73
N ARG A 201 -5.44 15.15 -9.82
CA ARG A 201 -6.56 14.22 -9.94
C ARG A 201 -6.06 12.87 -10.40
N LYS A 202 -6.55 11.80 -9.78
CA LYS A 202 -6.31 10.44 -10.26
C LYS A 202 -7.08 10.26 -11.56
N ARG A 203 -6.35 9.95 -12.63
CA ARG A 203 -6.91 9.66 -13.96
C ARG A 203 -7.24 8.17 -14.00
N PHE A 204 -8.51 7.85 -14.24
CA PHE A 204 -8.98 6.49 -14.46
C PHE A 204 -9.41 6.35 -15.92
N SER A 205 -9.24 5.17 -16.51
CA SER A 205 -9.78 4.94 -17.85
C SER A 205 -11.31 4.90 -17.80
N ARG A 206 -11.97 5.26 -18.91
CA ARG A 206 -13.44 5.26 -19.02
C ARG A 206 -14.00 3.87 -18.71
N GLU A 207 -13.38 2.82 -19.24
CA GLU A 207 -13.79 1.42 -19.05
C GLU A 207 -13.72 1.00 -17.57
N GLN A 208 -12.66 1.40 -16.86
CA GLN A 208 -12.51 1.13 -15.42
C GLN A 208 -13.61 1.82 -14.60
N LEU A 209 -13.92 3.08 -14.94
CA LEU A 209 -15.00 3.83 -14.29
C LEU A 209 -16.36 3.19 -14.57
N THR A 210 -16.64 2.82 -15.81
CA THR A 210 -17.90 2.14 -16.18
C THR A 210 -18.07 0.81 -15.45
N ALA A 211 -17.03 -0.03 -15.40
CA ALA A 211 -17.06 -1.31 -14.68
C ALA A 211 -17.29 -1.12 -13.18
N SER A 212 -16.59 -0.15 -12.56
CA SER A 212 -16.75 0.15 -11.13
C SER A 212 -18.13 0.71 -10.81
N VAL A 213 -18.68 1.61 -11.65
CA VAL A 213 -20.03 2.16 -11.48
C VAL A 213 -21.09 1.05 -11.60
N LEU A 214 -20.95 0.14 -12.57
CA LEU A 214 -21.84 -1.02 -12.70
C LEU A 214 -21.82 -1.93 -11.47
N GLU A 215 -20.63 -2.22 -10.94
CA GLU A 215 -20.51 -3.03 -9.73
C GLU A 215 -21.15 -2.36 -8.51
N LEU A 216 -20.93 -1.05 -8.33
CA LEU A 216 -21.54 -0.29 -7.25
C LEU A 216 -23.07 -0.23 -7.38
N ARG A 217 -23.60 -0.18 -8.61
CA ARG A 217 -25.05 -0.26 -8.88
C ARG A 217 -25.62 -1.64 -8.57
N ARG A 218 -24.91 -2.73 -8.89
CA ARG A 218 -25.32 -4.10 -8.50
C ARG A 218 -25.36 -4.30 -6.99
N ARG A 219 -24.51 -3.58 -6.25
CA ARG A 219 -24.51 -3.54 -4.77
C ARG A 219 -25.56 -2.59 -4.19
N GLY A 220 -26.46 -2.02 -5.00
CA GLY A 220 -27.57 -1.18 -4.55
C GLY A 220 -27.24 0.29 -4.29
N LYS A 221 -26.02 0.76 -4.61
CA LYS A 221 -25.65 2.17 -4.35
C LYS A 221 -26.35 3.13 -5.31
N SER A 222 -26.74 4.29 -4.79
CA SER A 222 -27.34 5.35 -5.61
C SER A 222 -26.28 6.10 -6.44
N TYR A 223 -26.70 6.70 -7.54
CA TYR A 223 -25.78 7.50 -8.38
C TYR A 223 -25.17 8.69 -7.61
N GLU A 224 -25.89 9.25 -6.64
CA GLU A 224 -25.40 10.31 -5.77
C GLU A 224 -24.27 9.85 -4.84
N GLU A 225 -24.38 8.64 -4.30
CA GLU A 225 -23.33 8.04 -3.45
C GLU A 225 -22.07 7.75 -4.26
N ILE A 226 -22.24 7.26 -5.49
CA ILE A 226 -21.15 6.98 -6.41
C ILE A 226 -20.44 8.29 -6.80
N ALA A 227 -21.19 9.34 -7.16
CA ALA A 227 -20.63 10.66 -7.45
C ALA A 227 -19.88 11.24 -6.25
N ARG A 228 -20.43 11.11 -5.03
CA ARG A 228 -19.74 11.51 -3.79
C ARG A 228 -18.45 10.72 -3.57
N GLY A 229 -18.45 9.41 -3.82
CA GLY A 229 -17.26 8.56 -3.73
C GLY A 229 -16.16 9.00 -4.71
N LEU A 230 -16.50 9.22 -5.97
CA LEU A 230 -15.57 9.67 -7.01
C LEU A 230 -14.97 11.05 -6.70
N ASN A 231 -15.78 11.96 -6.15
CA ASN A 231 -15.32 13.28 -5.69
C ASN A 231 -14.33 13.18 -4.52
N ARG A 232 -14.58 12.31 -3.54
CA ARG A 232 -13.66 12.06 -2.40
C ARG A 232 -12.32 11.48 -2.87
N LEU A 233 -12.35 10.63 -3.90
CA LEU A 233 -11.15 10.04 -4.50
C LEU A 233 -10.37 11.01 -5.39
N GLY A 234 -10.92 12.20 -5.68
CA GLY A 234 -10.31 13.15 -6.60
C GLY A 234 -10.20 12.60 -8.02
N ALA A 235 -11.17 11.79 -8.46
CA ALA A 235 -11.20 11.24 -9.81
C ALA A 235 -11.46 12.37 -10.83
N ALA A 236 -10.72 12.38 -11.94
CA ALA A 236 -10.99 13.33 -13.02
C ALA A 236 -12.33 13.01 -13.71
N THR A 237 -13.18 14.02 -13.89
CA THR A 237 -14.44 13.89 -14.65
C THR A 237 -14.16 13.79 -16.14
N LEU A 238 -15.07 13.15 -16.88
CA LEU A 238 -14.97 13.05 -18.34
C LEU A 238 -15.18 14.39 -19.07
N SER A 239 -15.97 15.27 -18.46
CA SER A 239 -16.32 16.60 -18.96
C SER A 239 -15.30 17.69 -18.62
N GLY A 240 -14.29 17.38 -17.78
CA GLY A 240 -13.37 18.36 -17.21
C GLY A 240 -13.95 19.20 -16.06
N GLN A 241 -15.21 18.97 -15.66
CA GLN A 241 -15.84 19.66 -14.52
C GLN A 241 -15.11 19.44 -13.17
N PRO A 242 -15.23 20.38 -12.22
CA PRO A 242 -14.52 20.29 -10.96
C PRO A 242 -15.07 19.19 -10.04
N LYS A 243 -16.31 18.73 -10.23
CA LYS A 243 -16.95 17.69 -9.42
C LYS A 243 -17.78 16.76 -10.29
N TRP A 244 -17.79 15.47 -9.95
CA TRP A 244 -18.68 14.47 -10.50
C TRP A 244 -20.12 14.79 -10.15
N SER A 245 -20.97 14.86 -11.17
CA SER A 245 -22.43 14.98 -11.02
C SER A 245 -23.13 13.63 -11.27
N VAL A 246 -24.39 13.52 -10.84
CA VAL A 246 -25.23 12.33 -11.07
C VAL A 246 -25.38 12.05 -12.57
N ALA A 247 -25.64 13.09 -13.37
CA ALA A 247 -25.80 12.98 -14.81
C ALA A 247 -24.53 12.44 -15.50
N GLU A 248 -23.35 12.83 -15.04
CA GLU A 248 -22.07 12.33 -15.56
C GLU A 248 -21.82 10.86 -15.20
N VAL A 249 -22.16 10.46 -13.97
CA VAL A 249 -22.08 9.05 -13.56
C VAL A 249 -23.06 8.20 -14.37
N GLN A 250 -24.25 8.73 -14.68
CA GLN A 250 -25.23 8.05 -15.52
C GLN A 250 -24.77 7.93 -16.98
N ALA A 251 -24.09 8.96 -17.51
CA ALA A 251 -23.52 8.94 -18.86
C ALA A 251 -22.36 7.94 -19.05
N LEU A 252 -21.77 7.42 -17.96
CA LEU A 252 -20.80 6.33 -18.01
C LEU A 252 -21.44 4.97 -18.34
N LEU A 253 -22.74 4.84 -18.13
CA LEU A 253 -23.47 3.60 -18.39
C LEU A 253 -24.11 3.66 -19.77
N PRO A 254 -24.14 2.53 -20.51
CA PRO A 254 -24.98 2.45 -21.70
C PRO A 254 -26.44 2.74 -21.29
N PRO A 255 -27.20 3.49 -22.10
CA PRO A 255 -28.59 3.79 -21.79
C PRO A 255 -29.34 2.48 -21.58
N LEU A 256 -29.87 2.29 -20.38
CA LEU A 256 -30.72 1.15 -20.07
C LEU A 256 -31.95 1.27 -20.97
N VAL A 257 -32.03 0.43 -22.00
CA VAL A 257 -33.29 0.16 -22.69
C VAL A 257 -34.27 -0.26 -21.60
N ALA A 258 -35.35 0.52 -21.45
CA ALA A 258 -36.48 0.15 -20.63
C ALA A 258 -37.11 -1.12 -21.22
N GLY A 259 -36.65 -2.27 -20.74
CA GLY A 259 -37.31 -3.55 -20.95
C GLY A 259 -38.40 -3.72 -19.91
N ASP A 260 -39.51 -3.01 -20.10
CA ASP A 260 -40.82 -3.42 -19.60
C ASP A 260 -41.12 -4.81 -20.20
N GLY A 261 -40.80 -5.86 -19.45
CA GLY A 261 -41.44 -7.15 -19.66
C GLY A 261 -42.84 -7.06 -19.04
N PRO A 262 -43.93 -7.28 -19.80
CA PRO A 262 -45.27 -7.25 -19.22
C PRO A 262 -45.40 -8.33 -18.12
N PRO A 263 -46.20 -8.08 -17.08
CA PRO A 263 -46.34 -9.00 -15.95
C PRO A 263 -46.89 -10.35 -16.42
N PRO A 264 -46.50 -11.47 -15.77
CA PRO A 264 -47.10 -12.77 -16.07
C PRO A 264 -48.59 -12.67 -15.75
N GLY A 265 -49.40 -12.69 -16.80
CA GLY A 265 -50.86 -12.77 -16.71
C GLY A 265 -51.22 -13.99 -15.88
N GLY A 266 -51.95 -13.73 -14.79
CA GLY A 266 -52.58 -14.76 -14.00
C GLY A 266 -53.56 -15.58 -14.84
N GLU A 267 -53.72 -16.84 -14.43
CA GLU A 267 -54.88 -17.65 -14.77
C GLU A 267 -56.18 -16.87 -14.52
N PRO A 268 -57.22 -17.15 -15.31
CA PRO A 268 -58.25 -18.01 -14.71
C PRO A 268 -58.89 -19.02 -15.69
N LEU A 269 -59.27 -20.16 -15.10
CA LEU A 269 -60.46 -21.02 -15.32
C LEU A 269 -60.97 -21.24 -16.75
#